data_AF-A0A969YJC2-F1
#
_entry.id   AF-A0A969YJC2-F1
#
_cell.length_a   1.000
_cell.length_b   1.000
_cell.length_c   1.000
_cell.angle_alpha   90.00
_cell.angle_beta   90.00
_cell.angle_gamma   90.00
#
_symmetry.space_group_name_H-M   'P 1'
#
loop_
_entity.id
_entity.type
_entity.pdbx_description
1 polymer ?
#
loop_
_entity_poly.entity_id
_entity_poly.type
_entity_poly.pdbx_seq_one_letter_code
_entity_poly.pdbx_strand_id
1 'polypeptide(L)'
;MASVPCLMWANKADLLDAHEMPEHLSPIYFPSLLLKKLGVEMPGHIQCLSQGMADCPVVHRRFVWRNDGELLDFKSQAESDWFLRGLRLIQYDVLFGERYCTRTAGAYGSVN
;
A
#
# COMPACT_ATOMS: atom_id res chain seq x y z
N MET A 1 -14.58 1.64 15.61
CA MET A 1 -13.84 1.85 14.33
C MET A 1 -14.88 2.22 13.30
N ALA A 2 -14.72 3.31 12.56
CA ALA A 2 -15.70 3.70 11.55
C ALA A 2 -15.31 3.02 10.23
N SER A 3 -16.07 2.01 9.81
CA SER A 3 -16.03 1.52 8.43
C SER A 3 -16.76 2.53 7.56
N VAL A 4 -16.19 2.86 6.40
CA VAL A 4 -16.74 3.85 5.48
C VAL A 4 -16.91 3.17 4.13
N PRO A 5 -18.08 3.29 3.48
CA PRO A 5 -18.28 2.74 2.15
C PRO A 5 -17.32 3.41 1.16
N CYS A 6 -16.75 2.61 0.25
CA CYS A 6 -15.94 3.09 -0.86
C CYS A 6 -16.67 2.77 -2.17
N LEU A 7 -16.78 3.77 -3.05
CA LEU A 7 -17.27 3.59 -4.41
C LEU A 7 -16.12 3.84 -5.37
N MET A 8 -15.70 2.80 -6.10
CA MET A 8 -14.81 2.94 -7.25
C MET A 8 -15.64 2.87 -8.53
N TRP A 9 -15.45 3.85 -9.42
CA TRP A 9 -16.16 3.93 -10.68
C TRP A 9 -15.17 4.11 -11.83
N ALA A 10 -15.44 3.43 -12.94
CA ALA A 10 -14.74 3.56 -14.19
C ALA A 10 -15.73 3.69 -15.34
N ASN A 11 -15.38 4.47 -16.36
CA ASN A 11 -16.18 4.64 -17.57
C ASN A 11 -16.06 3.46 -18.54
N LYS A 12 -15.14 2.50 -18.28
CA LYS A 12 -14.93 1.30 -19.08
C LYS A 12 -15.32 0.07 -18.26
N ALA A 13 -16.22 -0.76 -18.81
CA ALA A 13 -16.82 -1.89 -18.14
C ALA A 13 -15.79 -2.89 -17.58
N ASP A 14 -14.69 -3.13 -18.31
CA ASP A 14 -13.71 -4.16 -17.96
C ASP A 14 -12.54 -3.64 -17.11
N LEU A 15 -12.60 -2.38 -16.65
CA LEU A 15 -11.49 -1.78 -15.90
C LEU A 15 -11.51 -2.19 -14.42
N LEU A 16 -12.69 -2.40 -13.85
CA LEU A 16 -12.86 -2.74 -12.44
C LEU A 16 -13.46 -4.14 -12.31
N ASP A 17 -12.80 -4.99 -11.53
CA ASP A 17 -13.32 -6.30 -11.15
C ASP A 17 -13.48 -6.31 -9.62
N ALA A 18 -14.71 -6.53 -9.16
CA ALA A 18 -15.04 -6.57 -7.75
C ALA A 18 -14.36 -7.75 -7.03
N HIS A 19 -14.06 -8.85 -7.74
CA HIS A 19 -13.41 -10.02 -7.17
C HIS A 19 -11.93 -9.78 -6.82
N GLU A 20 -11.31 -8.75 -7.39
CA GLU A 20 -9.92 -8.38 -7.07
C GLU A 20 -9.81 -7.45 -5.85
N MET A 21 -10.94 -7.00 -5.28
CA MET A 21 -10.96 -6.05 -4.17
C MET A 21 -11.31 -6.76 -2.85
N PRO A 22 -10.48 -6.64 -1.80
CA PRO A 22 -10.82 -7.12 -0.47
C PRO A 22 -12.10 -6.47 0.06
N GLU A 23 -12.91 -7.21 0.82
CA GLU A 23 -14.13 -6.69 1.46
C GLU A 23 -13.85 -5.50 2.39
N HIS A 24 -12.69 -5.51 3.03
CA HIS A 24 -12.19 -4.42 3.85
C HIS A 24 -10.83 -3.98 3.34
N LEU A 25 -10.68 -2.70 3.05
CA LEU A 25 -9.46 -2.17 2.45
C LEU A 25 -9.08 -0.83 3.06
N SER A 26 -7.79 -0.64 3.35
CA SER A 26 -7.27 0.69 3.69
C SER A 26 -7.08 1.57 2.46
N PRO A 27 -7.39 2.88 2.54
CA PRO A 27 -7.20 3.82 1.42
C PRO A 27 -5.77 3.89 0.87
N ILE A 28 -4.78 3.45 1.64
CA ILE A 28 -3.36 3.41 1.24
C ILE A 28 -3.12 2.55 -0.01
N TYR A 29 -4.01 1.61 -0.32
CA TYR A 29 -3.89 0.70 -1.46
C TYR A 29 -4.53 1.23 -2.75
N PHE A 30 -5.24 2.36 -2.71
CA PHE A 30 -5.88 2.93 -3.91
C PHE A 30 -4.88 3.25 -5.03
N PRO A 31 -3.70 3.83 -4.76
CA PRO A 31 -2.72 4.07 -5.81
C PRO A 31 -2.27 2.79 -6.52
N SER A 32 -1.98 1.71 -5.76
CA SER A 32 -1.61 0.42 -6.36
C SER A 32 -2.73 -0.19 -7.19
N LEU A 33 -3.97 -0.13 -6.71
CA LEU A 33 -5.13 -0.62 -7.46
C LEU A 33 -5.32 0.16 -8.76
N LEU A 34 -5.24 1.48 -8.71
CA LEU A 34 -5.40 2.33 -9.89
C LEU A 34 -4.31 2.08 -10.93
N LEU A 35 -3.03 2.05 -10.53
CA LEU A 35 -1.92 1.80 -11.46
C LEU A 35 -2.03 0.42 -12.11
N LYS A 36 -2.35 -0.62 -11.31
CA LYS A 36 -2.58 -1.98 -11.81
C LYS A 36 -3.70 -2.01 -12.85
N LYS A 37 -4.84 -1.37 -12.58
CA LYS A 37 -5.99 -1.36 -13.51
C LYS A 37 -5.72 -0.53 -14.77
N LEU A 38 -4.95 0.54 -14.68
CA LEU A 38 -4.57 1.37 -15.82
C LEU A 38 -3.44 0.75 -16.67
N GLY A 39 -2.83 -0.35 -16.23
CA GLY A 39 -1.69 -0.97 -16.90
C GLY A 39 -0.42 -0.10 -16.86
N VAL A 40 -0.33 0.80 -15.88
CA VAL A 40 0.84 1.67 -15.68
C VAL A 40 1.86 0.92 -14.84
N GLU A 41 3.13 0.99 -15.24
CA GLU A 41 4.22 0.40 -14.46
C GLU A 41 4.25 1.00 -13.04
N MET A 42 4.18 0.13 -12.04
CA MET A 42 4.18 0.55 -10.64
C MET A 42 5.60 0.87 -10.18
N PRO A 43 5.84 2.05 -9.58
CA PRO A 43 7.09 2.31 -8.87
C PRO A 43 7.32 1.27 -7.77
N GLY A 44 8.58 0.96 -7.46
CA GLY A 44 8.91 -0.12 -6.50
C GLY A 44 8.24 0.01 -5.13
N HIS A 45 8.08 1.22 -4.60
CA HIS A 45 7.36 1.44 -3.34
C HIS A 45 5.86 1.14 -3.43
N ILE A 46 5.24 1.37 -4.60
CA ILE A 46 3.83 1.00 -4.84
C ILE A 46 3.70 -0.51 -5.08
N GLN A 47 4.69 -1.16 -5.69
CA GLN A 47 4.71 -2.62 -5.81
C GLN A 47 4.74 -3.29 -4.42
N CYS A 48 5.56 -2.76 -3.50
CA CYS A 48 5.60 -3.23 -2.11
C CYS A 48 4.23 -3.08 -1.42
N LEU A 49 3.53 -1.94 -1.62
CA LEU A 49 2.15 -1.77 -1.15
C LEU A 49 1.19 -2.79 -1.77
N SER A 50 1.27 -3.02 -3.08
CA SER A 50 0.41 -3.99 -3.76
C SER A 50 0.59 -5.41 -3.23
N GLN A 51 1.81 -5.79 -2.83
CA GLN A 51 2.08 -7.10 -2.25
C GLN A 51 1.46 -7.23 -0.85
N GLY A 52 1.64 -6.23 0.00
CA GLY A 52 1.10 -6.26 1.36
C GLY A 52 -0.43 -6.24 1.45
N MET A 53 -1.13 -5.82 0.39
CA MET A 53 -2.60 -5.84 0.33
C MET A 53 -3.18 -7.27 0.47
N ALA A 54 -2.46 -8.29 0.00
CA ALA A 54 -2.91 -9.69 0.06
C ALA A 54 -2.77 -10.33 1.44
N ASP A 55 -1.97 -9.76 2.34
CA ASP A 55 -1.79 -10.29 3.70
C ASP A 55 -2.41 -9.36 4.75
N CYS A 56 -2.29 -8.06 4.53
CA CYS A 56 -2.68 -6.99 5.43
C CYS A 56 -3.60 -5.97 4.71
N PRO A 57 -4.81 -6.36 4.26
CA PRO A 57 -5.68 -5.47 3.49
C PRO A 57 -6.11 -4.20 4.25
N VAL A 58 -6.08 -4.22 5.59
CA VAL A 58 -6.32 -3.03 6.41
C VAL A 58 -5.12 -2.76 7.31
N VAL A 59 -4.50 -1.60 7.13
CA VAL A 59 -3.40 -1.11 7.98
C VAL A 59 -3.81 0.21 8.59
N HIS A 60 -3.86 0.24 9.93
CA HIS A 60 -4.12 1.44 10.69
C HIS A 60 -3.04 1.62 11.76
N ARG A 61 -2.80 2.86 12.20
CA ARG A 61 -1.75 3.18 13.21
C ARG A 61 -1.87 2.44 14.55
N ARG A 62 -3.01 1.78 14.81
CA ARG A 62 -3.29 1.02 16.04
C ARG A 62 -3.46 -0.48 15.80
N PHE A 63 -3.82 -0.89 14.59
CA PHE A 63 -4.17 -2.28 14.33
C PHE A 63 -3.95 -2.62 12.87
N VAL A 64 -3.86 -3.92 12.59
CA VAL A 64 -3.88 -4.50 11.25
C VAL A 64 -5.01 -5.51 11.20
N TRP A 65 -5.79 -5.47 10.13
CA TRP A 65 -6.76 -6.53 9.84
C TRP A 65 -6.20 -7.37 8.69
N ARG A 66 -6.00 -8.66 8.97
CA ARG A 66 -5.48 -9.62 8.00
C ARG A 66 -6.61 -10.27 7.19
N ASN A 67 -6.24 -10.87 6.06
CA ASN A 67 -7.18 -11.53 5.16
C ASN A 67 -7.85 -12.78 5.75
N ASP A 68 -7.26 -13.38 6.78
CA ASP A 68 -7.85 -14.47 7.57
C ASP A 68 -8.91 -13.98 8.58
N GLY A 69 -9.12 -12.66 8.67
CA GLY A 69 -10.06 -12.03 9.59
C GLY A 69 -9.44 -11.63 10.93
N GLU A 70 -8.15 -11.92 11.17
CA GLU A 70 -7.50 -11.56 12.44
C GLU A 70 -7.28 -10.06 12.57
N LEU A 71 -7.59 -9.54 13.77
CA LEU A 71 -7.33 -8.15 14.14
C LEU A 71 -6.17 -8.10 15.15
N LEU A 72 -5.03 -7.58 14.71
CA LEU A 72 -3.78 -7.57 15.48
C LEU A 72 -3.34 -6.15 15.82
N ASP A 73 -2.61 -5.96 16.92
CA ASP A 73 -2.04 -4.65 17.26
C ASP A 73 -0.89 -4.29 16.31
N PHE A 74 -0.93 -3.08 15.73
CA PHE A 74 0.05 -2.67 14.73
C PHE A 74 1.48 -2.64 15.29
N LYS A 75 1.69 -2.19 16.52
CA LYS A 75 3.04 -2.05 17.08
C LYS A 75 3.69 -3.41 17.30
N SER A 76 2.91 -4.40 17.77
CA SER A 76 3.39 -5.77 17.93
C SER A 76 3.81 -6.39 16.60
N GLN A 77 3.03 -6.18 15.54
CA GLN A 77 3.25 -6.79 14.24
C GLN A 77 4.30 -6.05 13.39
N ALA A 78 4.46 -4.74 13.57
CA ALA A 78 5.40 -3.94 12.78
C ALA A 78 6.89 -4.32 12.97
N GLU A 79 7.22 -5.13 13.99
CA GLU A 79 8.58 -5.65 14.19
C GLU A 79 8.78 -7.05 13.57
N SER A 80 7.74 -7.88 13.61
CA SER A 80 7.79 -9.28 13.13
C SER A 80 7.41 -9.44 11.65
N ASP A 81 6.53 -8.59 11.14
CA ASP A 81 6.03 -8.62 9.78
C ASP A 81 6.90 -7.75 8.87
N TRP A 82 7.49 -8.37 7.85
CA TRP A 82 8.43 -7.70 6.95
C TRP A 82 7.78 -6.54 6.19
N PHE A 83 6.51 -6.67 5.80
CA PHE A 83 5.78 -5.66 5.05
C PHE A 83 5.47 -4.47 5.94
N LEU A 84 4.91 -4.70 7.13
CA LEU A 84 4.59 -3.63 8.07
C LEU A 84 5.85 -2.89 8.53
N ARG A 85 6.94 -3.63 8.75
CA ARG A 85 8.25 -3.04 9.06
C ARG A 85 8.77 -2.17 7.91
N GLY A 86 8.73 -2.69 6.69
CA GLY A 86 9.16 -1.96 5.49
C GLY A 86 8.34 -0.69 5.26
N LEU A 87 7.02 -0.78 5.39
CA LEU A 87 6.10 0.35 5.29
C LEU A 87 6.43 1.43 6.32
N ARG A 88 6.65 1.04 7.59
CA ARG A 88 7.02 1.97 8.65
C ARG A 88 8.36 2.66 8.39
N LEU A 89 9.37 1.92 7.92
CA LEU A 89 10.68 2.48 7.60
C LEU A 89 10.61 3.48 6.45
N ILE A 90 9.89 3.16 5.37
CA ILE A 90 9.70 4.06 4.23
C ILE A 90 8.93 5.31 4.65
N GLN A 91 7.83 5.16 5.40
CA GLN A 91 7.05 6.28 5.90
C GLN A 91 7.89 7.20 6.80
N TYR A 92 8.69 6.61 7.70
CA TYR A 92 9.58 7.37 8.55
C TYR A 92 10.64 8.12 7.73
N ASP A 93 11.33 7.45 6.81
CA ASP A 93 12.39 8.04 5.99
C ASP A 93 11.88 9.23 5.16
N VAL A 94 10.68 9.14 4.59
CA VAL A 94 10.07 10.19 3.77
C VAL A 94 9.59 11.38 4.61
N LEU A 95 8.96 11.12 5.77
CA LEU A 95 8.30 12.16 6.57
C LEU A 95 9.24 12.83 7.57
N PHE A 96 10.10 12.07 8.23
CA PHE A 96 10.88 12.51 9.40
C PHE A 96 12.38 12.15 9.32
N GLY A 97 12.75 11.19 8.48
CA GLY A 97 14.12 10.72 8.33
C GLY A 97 14.95 11.50 7.33
N GLU A 98 16.05 10.88 6.91
CA GLU A 98 17.08 11.49 6.06
C GLU A 98 16.76 11.41 4.56
N ARG A 99 15.60 10.85 4.21
CA ARG A 99 15.09 10.69 2.85
C ARG A 99 16.02 9.85 1.97
N TYR A 100 16.65 8.83 2.54
CA TYR A 100 17.51 7.88 1.82
C TYR A 100 16.82 7.32 0.56
N CYS A 101 15.52 7.02 0.64
CA CYS A 101 14.74 6.47 -0.47
C CYS A 101 14.56 7.43 -1.65
N THR A 102 14.82 8.74 -1.47
CA THR A 102 14.69 9.74 -2.55
C THR A 102 16.03 10.14 -3.16
N ARG A 103 17.15 9.89 -2.47
CA ARG A 103 18.49 10.30 -2.91
C ARG A 103 18.99 9.52 -4.14
N THR A 104 18.58 8.27 -4.31
CA THR A 104 18.98 7.42 -5.44
C THR A 104 18.34 7.81 -6.77
N ALA A 105 17.21 8.54 -6.77
CA ALA A 105 16.57 9.01 -8.01
C ALA A 105 17.35 10.15 -8.70
N GLY A 106 18.22 10.86 -7.97
CA GLY A 106 19.03 11.96 -8.52
C GLY A 106 20.33 11.54 -9.23
N ALA A 107 20.75 10.28 -9.11
CA ALA A 107 22.02 9.80 -9.67
C ALA A 107 21.93 9.29 -11.13
N TYR A 108 20.72 9.14 -11.67
CA TYR A 108 20.47 8.68 -13.04
C TYR A 108 19.92 9.78 -13.96
N GLY A 109 20.00 11.05 -13.55
CA GLY A 109 19.48 12.21 -14.26
C GLY A 109 20.49 13.01 -15.09
N SER A 110 21.63 12.43 -15.47
CA SER A 110 22.58 13.08 -16.39
C SER A 110 23.31 12.06 -17.28
N VAL A 111 22.60 11.52 -18.26
CA VAL A 111 23.24 11.05 -19.50
C VAL A 111 22.37 11.57 -20.63
N ASN A 112 22.75 12.76 -21.14
CA ASN A 112 22.39 13.20 -22.49
C ASN A 112 23.29 12.47 -23.48
#